data_AF-D2VU81-F1
#
_entry.id   AF-D2VU81-F1
#
_cell.length_a   1.000
_cell.length_b   1.000
_cell.length_c   1.000
_cell.angle_alpha   90.00
_cell.angle_beta   90.00
_cell.angle_gamma   90.00
#
_symmetry.space_group_name_H-M   'P 1'
#
loop_
_entity.id
_entity.type
_entity.pdbx_description
1 polymer ?
#
loop_
_entity_poly.entity_id
_entity_poly.type
_entity_poly.pdbx_seq_one_letter_code
_entity_poly.pdbx_strand_id
1 'polypeptide(L)'
;MSEVEQQQLAASSSSAEEQKEEEEQTAEDEAQDGTGLKKQRFIPEYSETKDVCFNVFKCKSPKFDVRSFSILDKQSIFGFICKRDGPIGGSLYVVSVNGQSLKDETTDKREFIYATPKLKYAYNKSFDNYVEKFEEEEKIDSYYISEKWNGTNILLFKYHDKDGNEYISGKTKGMPTLTDTDFGNFLSSTLTALHLDQFIGKYEELSLRDELLKIHNDTANPHYSPHIQEFLNNPSVQCISFEVCGNTLPHLVKYEFGVDLKPLFYGFSNGKIKPCMKVKGMEEFGPIKYYPYQSHASCVKLCKMLQADSLKMNEEYRKQHNLKHKYEYEHFAIEGHVLYLLDSEGYLVTRNMYKVKSADVEEVHWQKFDDVKKGQVKDAVLKMKQRGLSLTDEKALRKELDIGDKEWGKFSKDILNYIKQLGDKSTPVATTSTSNGKKPSKHHTKAPATQKGASSSTEKSESTTSSASSSTATTTATTEGGEQKQPNKRRNHHKKKQAFVKKEAKDE
;
A
#
# COMPACT_ATOMS: atom_id res chain seq x y z
N MET A 1 -40.47 -2.48 -37.29
CA MET A 1 -39.16 -2.75 -37.91
C MET A 1 -39.42 -3.15 -39.34
N SER A 2 -38.76 -2.51 -40.30
CA SER A 2 -38.91 -2.84 -41.72
C SER A 2 -38.13 -4.11 -42.05
N GLU A 3 -38.48 -4.82 -43.12
CA GLU A 3 -37.71 -6.00 -43.61
C GLU A 3 -36.22 -5.68 -43.83
N VAL A 4 -35.89 -4.42 -44.08
CA VAL A 4 -34.51 -3.93 -44.24
C VAL A 4 -33.74 -3.97 -42.90
N GLU A 5 -34.40 -3.70 -41.76
CA GLU A 5 -33.77 -3.81 -40.43
C GLU A 5 -33.55 -5.28 -40.01
N GLN A 6 -34.41 -6.21 -40.46
CA GLN A 6 -34.22 -7.63 -40.17
C GLN A 6 -33.08 -8.25 -41.00
N GLN A 7 -32.86 -7.79 -42.23
CA GLN A 7 -31.74 -8.28 -43.06
C GLN A 7 -30.37 -7.75 -42.59
N GLN A 8 -30.30 -6.54 -42.03
CA GLN A 8 -29.04 -6.01 -41.44
C GLN A 8 -28.67 -6.68 -40.12
N LEU A 9 -29.65 -7.13 -39.33
CA LEU A 9 -29.38 -7.88 -38.09
C LEU A 9 -28.87 -9.31 -38.38
N ALA A 10 -29.35 -9.95 -39.46
CA ALA A 10 -28.88 -11.29 -39.85
C ALA A 10 -27.44 -11.29 -40.42
N ALA A 11 -27.03 -10.22 -41.09
CA ALA A 11 -25.68 -10.09 -41.65
C ALA A 11 -24.61 -9.74 -40.59
N SER A 12 -25.00 -9.22 -39.43
CA SER A 12 -24.06 -8.91 -38.32
C SER A 12 -23.85 -10.08 -37.35
N SER A 13 -24.74 -11.08 -37.36
CA SER A 13 -24.56 -12.30 -36.56
C SER A 13 -23.63 -13.32 -37.21
N SER A 14 -23.55 -13.39 -38.55
CA SER A 14 -22.69 -14.37 -39.23
C SER A 14 -21.21 -14.00 -39.21
N SER A 15 -20.87 -12.70 -39.25
CA SER A 15 -19.46 -12.26 -39.20
C SER A 15 -18.84 -12.39 -37.80
N ALA A 16 -19.67 -12.49 -36.75
CA ALA A 16 -19.21 -12.69 -35.38
C ALA A 16 -18.94 -14.17 -35.05
N GLU A 17 -19.53 -15.12 -35.79
CA GLU A 17 -19.25 -16.55 -35.64
C GLU A 17 -17.99 -16.96 -36.42
N GLU A 18 -17.76 -16.43 -37.62
CA GLU A 18 -16.53 -16.69 -38.41
C GLU A 18 -15.26 -16.14 -37.72
N GLN A 19 -15.32 -14.96 -37.10
CA GLN A 19 -14.18 -14.42 -36.34
C GLN A 19 -13.86 -15.24 -35.08
N LYS A 20 -14.85 -15.97 -34.55
CA LYS A 20 -14.69 -16.78 -33.35
C LYS A 20 -14.06 -18.14 -33.67
N GLU A 21 -14.35 -18.72 -34.84
CA GLU A 21 -13.69 -19.92 -35.33
C GLU A 21 -12.23 -19.66 -35.76
N GLU A 22 -11.93 -18.50 -36.37
CA GLU A 22 -10.55 -18.13 -36.73
C GLU A 22 -9.64 -17.91 -35.50
N GLU A 23 -10.15 -17.30 -34.41
CA GLU A 23 -9.42 -17.14 -33.14
C GLU A 23 -9.22 -18.47 -32.39
N GLU A 24 -10.16 -19.42 -32.51
CA GLU A 24 -10.04 -20.74 -31.87
C GLU A 24 -9.03 -21.63 -32.61
N GLN A 25 -8.91 -21.47 -33.92
CA GLN A 25 -8.00 -22.24 -34.76
C GLN A 25 -6.54 -21.73 -34.70
N THR A 26 -6.34 -20.41 -34.56
CA THR A 26 -4.99 -19.84 -34.35
C THR A 26 -4.40 -20.18 -32.97
N ALA A 27 -5.23 -20.46 -31.97
CA ALA A 27 -4.77 -20.89 -30.65
C ALA A 27 -4.29 -22.37 -30.60
N GLU A 28 -4.69 -23.20 -31.57
CA GLU A 28 -4.27 -24.61 -31.64
C GLU A 28 -2.94 -24.80 -32.39
N ASP A 29 -2.60 -23.92 -33.33
CA ASP A 29 -1.41 -24.06 -34.17
C ASP A 29 -0.11 -23.54 -33.52
N GLU A 30 -0.17 -22.73 -32.44
CA GLU A 30 1.01 -22.28 -31.68
C GLU A 30 1.53 -23.32 -30.66
N ALA A 31 0.90 -24.50 -30.54
CA ALA A 31 1.23 -25.52 -29.53
C ALA A 31 2.09 -26.70 -30.03
N GLN A 32 2.74 -26.59 -31.19
CA GLN A 32 3.69 -27.61 -31.67
C GLN A 32 5.13 -27.30 -31.24
N ASP A 33 5.42 -27.46 -29.95
CA ASP A 33 6.79 -27.62 -29.47
C ASP A 33 7.17 -29.12 -29.45
N GLY A 34 8.34 -29.44 -30.01
CA GLY A 34 8.77 -30.76 -30.49
C GLY A 34 9.07 -31.82 -29.42
N THR A 35 8.41 -31.80 -28.27
CA THR A 35 8.63 -32.75 -27.17
C THR A 35 7.63 -33.92 -27.12
N GLY A 36 6.65 -33.97 -28.03
CA GLY A 36 5.76 -35.14 -28.21
C GLY A 36 4.83 -35.46 -27.03
N LEU A 37 4.89 -34.72 -25.93
CA LEU A 37 3.99 -34.82 -24.79
C LEU A 37 3.01 -33.64 -24.84
N LYS A 38 1.85 -33.84 -25.48
CA LYS A 38 0.72 -32.92 -25.32
C LYS A 38 0.32 -32.93 -23.84
N LYS A 39 0.75 -31.92 -23.07
CA LYS A 39 0.28 -31.70 -21.70
C LYS A 39 -1.22 -31.45 -21.77
N GLN A 40 -2.01 -32.49 -21.48
CA GLN A 40 -3.46 -32.40 -21.49
C GLN A 40 -3.87 -31.37 -20.43
N ARG A 41 -4.37 -30.23 -20.89
CA ARG A 41 -4.73 -29.11 -20.03
C ARG A 41 -5.99 -29.47 -19.26
N PHE A 42 -5.91 -29.46 -17.93
CA PHE A 42 -7.10 -29.58 -17.10
C PHE A 42 -7.98 -28.34 -17.31
N ILE A 43 -9.19 -28.56 -17.86
CA ILE A 43 -10.22 -27.53 -18.02
C ILE A 43 -11.34 -27.90 -17.04
N PRO A 44 -11.43 -27.26 -15.86
CA PRO A 44 -12.51 -27.56 -14.93
C PRO A 44 -13.86 -27.17 -15.51
N GLU A 45 -14.89 -27.97 -15.25
CA GLU A 45 -16.26 -27.62 -15.64
C GLU A 45 -16.68 -26.29 -15.00
N TYR A 46 -17.13 -25.35 -15.84
CA TYR A 46 -17.34 -23.94 -15.50
C TYR A 46 -18.44 -23.73 -14.44
N SER A 47 -19.41 -24.64 -14.34
CA SER A 47 -20.57 -24.57 -13.45
C SER A 47 -20.18 -24.76 -11.98
N GLU A 48 -19.39 -25.78 -11.69
CA GLU A 48 -19.02 -26.17 -10.32
C GLU A 48 -18.17 -25.10 -9.60
N THR A 49 -17.39 -24.34 -10.37
CA THR A 49 -16.48 -23.34 -9.86
C THR A 49 -17.15 -22.03 -9.47
N LYS A 50 -18.27 -21.66 -10.11
CA LYS A 50 -18.96 -20.38 -9.88
C LYS A 50 -19.68 -20.36 -8.52
N ASP A 51 -20.38 -21.44 -8.20
CA ASP A 51 -21.15 -21.54 -6.96
C ASP A 51 -20.23 -21.64 -5.75
N VAL A 52 -19.12 -22.37 -5.88
CA VAL A 52 -18.11 -22.46 -4.81
C VAL A 52 -17.44 -21.11 -4.58
N CYS A 53 -17.04 -20.38 -5.63
CA CYS A 53 -16.50 -19.03 -5.48
C CYS A 53 -17.49 -18.06 -4.84
N PHE A 54 -18.76 -18.12 -5.24
CA PHE A 54 -19.80 -17.30 -4.63
C PHE A 54 -20.01 -17.68 -3.15
N ASN A 55 -20.02 -18.97 -2.84
CA ASN A 55 -20.18 -19.47 -1.48
C ASN A 55 -19.01 -19.10 -0.57
N VAL A 56 -17.80 -19.09 -1.11
CA VAL A 56 -16.56 -18.75 -0.39
C VAL A 56 -16.44 -17.23 -0.22
N PHE A 57 -16.54 -16.46 -1.31
CA PHE A 57 -16.30 -15.00 -1.27
C PHE A 57 -17.55 -14.18 -0.90
N LYS A 58 -18.75 -14.78 -0.91
CA LYS A 58 -20.06 -14.11 -0.73
C LYS A 58 -20.25 -12.91 -1.66
N CYS A 59 -19.69 -12.99 -2.86
CA CYS A 59 -19.89 -11.99 -3.91
C CYS A 59 -19.74 -12.60 -5.30
N LYS A 60 -20.33 -11.91 -6.30
CA LYS A 60 -19.99 -12.13 -7.70
C LYS A 60 -18.56 -11.64 -7.93
N SER A 61 -17.56 -12.48 -7.66
CA SER A 61 -16.16 -12.17 -7.98
C SER A 61 -15.98 -12.26 -9.50
N PRO A 62 -15.18 -11.37 -10.12
CA PRO A 62 -14.74 -11.59 -11.49
C PRO A 62 -13.98 -12.92 -11.53
N LYS A 63 -14.20 -13.72 -12.57
CA LYS A 63 -13.27 -14.83 -12.86
C LYS A 63 -11.88 -14.23 -13.02
N PHE A 64 -10.92 -14.77 -12.29
CA PHE A 64 -9.54 -14.74 -12.73
C PHE A 64 -9.25 -16.14 -13.20
N ASP A 65 -9.10 -16.27 -14.50
CA ASP A 65 -8.41 -17.41 -15.08
C ASP A 65 -6.93 -17.07 -14.93
N VAL A 66 -6.33 -17.45 -13.79
CA VAL A 66 -4.87 -17.41 -13.65
C VAL A 66 -4.36 -18.59 -14.45
N ARG A 67 -4.30 -18.42 -15.77
CA ARG A 67 -3.61 -19.33 -16.68
C ARG A 67 -2.14 -19.12 -16.45
N SER A 68 -1.51 -20.12 -15.83
CA SER A 68 -0.06 -20.26 -15.76
C SER A 68 0.63 -19.25 -14.83
N PHE A 69 1.87 -19.56 -14.49
CA PHE A 69 2.81 -18.79 -13.67
C PHE A 69 2.72 -19.02 -12.16
N SER A 70 2.87 -20.29 -11.75
CA SER A 70 3.91 -20.54 -10.73
C SER A 70 5.21 -20.11 -11.37
N ILE A 71 5.77 -18.99 -10.92
CA ILE A 71 7.08 -18.58 -11.42
C ILE A 71 8.18 -19.28 -10.64
N LEU A 72 7.92 -19.89 -9.48
CA LEU A 72 9.00 -20.29 -8.56
C LEU A 72 9.11 -21.79 -8.32
N ASP A 73 8.35 -22.57 -9.09
CA ASP A 73 8.43 -24.03 -9.17
C ASP A 73 7.84 -24.45 -10.53
N LYS A 74 8.25 -25.60 -11.08
CA LYS A 74 7.60 -26.26 -12.25
C LYS A 74 6.11 -26.58 -12.04
N GLN A 75 5.56 -26.23 -10.88
CA GLN A 75 4.18 -26.46 -10.53
C GLN A 75 3.23 -25.57 -11.33
N SER A 76 1.98 -25.96 -11.45
CA SER A 76 0.94 -25.10 -12.03
C SER A 76 -0.18 -24.98 -11.03
N ILE A 77 -0.45 -23.77 -10.55
CA ILE A 77 -1.59 -23.50 -9.67
C ILE A 77 -2.73 -22.91 -10.48
N PHE A 78 -3.95 -23.34 -10.21
CA PHE A 78 -5.15 -22.75 -10.79
C PHE A 78 -6.21 -22.55 -9.69
N GLY A 79 -6.92 -21.43 -9.79
CA GLY A 79 -7.82 -20.96 -8.75
C GLY A 79 -8.40 -19.59 -9.04
N PHE A 80 -8.94 -18.96 -7.99
CA PHE A 80 -9.65 -17.68 -8.07
C PHE A 80 -9.07 -16.66 -7.10
N ILE A 81 -9.09 -15.37 -7.46
CA ILE A 81 -8.72 -14.27 -6.56
C ILE A 81 -9.91 -13.34 -6.29
N CYS A 82 -10.14 -12.99 -5.03
CA CYS A 82 -11.14 -12.01 -4.65
C CYS A 82 -10.67 -10.59 -5.02
N LYS A 83 -11.34 -9.92 -5.95
CA LYS A 83 -11.06 -8.48 -6.23
C LYS A 83 -11.96 -7.52 -5.47
N ARG A 84 -12.91 -8.01 -4.67
CA ARG A 84 -13.77 -7.14 -3.87
C ARG A 84 -12.95 -6.49 -2.76
N ASP A 85 -13.09 -5.18 -2.62
CA ASP A 85 -12.56 -4.48 -1.46
C ASP A 85 -13.17 -5.06 -0.16
N GLY A 86 -12.35 -5.22 0.87
CA GLY A 86 -12.78 -5.78 2.15
C GLY A 86 -11.68 -6.56 2.87
N PRO A 87 -12.03 -7.28 3.95
CA PRO A 87 -11.09 -8.03 4.78
C PRO A 87 -10.48 -9.27 4.10
N ILE A 88 -11.09 -9.71 2.99
CA ILE A 88 -10.65 -10.85 2.16
C ILE A 88 -10.28 -10.43 0.74
N GLY A 89 -10.19 -9.12 0.47
CA GLY A 89 -9.77 -8.62 -0.84
C GLY A 89 -8.34 -9.03 -1.14
N GLY A 90 -8.14 -9.69 -2.27
CA GLY A 90 -6.89 -10.28 -2.72
C GLY A 90 -6.69 -11.75 -2.33
N SER A 91 -7.58 -12.36 -1.54
CA SER A 91 -7.46 -13.77 -1.12
C SER A 91 -7.60 -14.73 -2.30
N LEU A 92 -6.93 -15.87 -2.23
CA LEU A 92 -6.99 -16.92 -3.25
C LEU A 92 -7.88 -18.09 -2.83
N TYR A 93 -8.42 -18.79 -3.82
CA TYR A 93 -9.06 -20.08 -3.66
C TYR A 93 -8.45 -21.04 -4.69
N VAL A 94 -7.61 -21.96 -4.23
CA VAL A 94 -6.85 -22.91 -5.05
C VAL A 94 -7.71 -24.14 -5.32
N VAL A 95 -7.85 -24.52 -6.58
CA VAL A 95 -8.72 -25.63 -6.98
C VAL A 95 -7.99 -26.75 -7.70
N SER A 96 -6.87 -26.46 -8.34
CA SER A 96 -5.98 -27.50 -8.88
C SER A 96 -4.52 -27.08 -8.75
N VAL A 97 -3.68 -28.11 -8.61
CA VAL A 97 -2.23 -28.00 -8.57
C VAL A 97 -1.67 -29.06 -9.51
N ASN A 98 -0.73 -28.68 -10.37
CA ASN A 98 -0.07 -29.56 -11.34
C ASN A 98 -1.03 -30.23 -12.32
N GLY A 99 -2.08 -29.50 -12.70
CA GLY A 99 -3.15 -30.03 -13.53
C GLY A 99 -4.06 -31.05 -12.83
N GLN A 100 -3.85 -31.32 -11.54
CA GLN A 100 -4.69 -32.25 -10.77
C GLN A 100 -5.72 -31.47 -9.94
N SER A 101 -6.99 -31.85 -10.06
CA SER A 101 -8.07 -31.33 -9.21
C SER A 101 -7.80 -31.66 -7.73
N LEU A 102 -7.95 -30.66 -6.86
CA LEU A 102 -7.95 -30.84 -5.40
C LEU A 102 -9.31 -31.32 -4.86
N LYS A 103 -10.32 -31.43 -5.72
CA LYS A 103 -11.60 -32.05 -5.41
C LYS A 103 -11.71 -33.40 -6.11
N ASP A 104 -12.03 -34.45 -5.36
CA ASP A 104 -12.45 -35.75 -5.89
C ASP A 104 -13.83 -36.15 -5.32
N GLU A 105 -14.29 -37.36 -5.64
CA GLU A 105 -15.61 -37.86 -5.22
C GLU A 105 -15.77 -37.96 -3.69
N THR A 106 -14.66 -38.07 -2.97
CA THR A 106 -14.64 -38.40 -1.53
C THR A 106 -14.08 -37.29 -0.66
N THR A 107 -13.26 -36.41 -1.23
CA THR A 107 -12.51 -35.39 -0.50
C THR A 107 -12.51 -34.05 -1.24
N ASP A 108 -12.60 -32.98 -0.46
CA ASP A 108 -12.43 -31.61 -0.93
C ASP A 108 -11.19 -31.01 -0.25
N LYS A 109 -10.05 -31.07 -0.94
CA LYS A 109 -8.76 -30.53 -0.48
C LYS A 109 -8.49 -29.12 -1.01
N ARG A 110 -9.50 -28.43 -1.56
CA ARG A 110 -9.33 -27.08 -2.09
C ARG A 110 -8.99 -26.11 -0.96
N GLU A 111 -8.02 -25.25 -1.19
CA GLU A 111 -7.45 -24.40 -0.16
C GLU A 111 -7.84 -22.94 -0.33
N PHE A 112 -8.17 -22.28 0.78
CA PHE A 112 -8.42 -20.85 0.82
C PHE A 112 -7.23 -20.13 1.42
N ILE A 113 -6.57 -19.27 0.64
CA ILE A 113 -5.40 -18.50 1.07
C ILE A 113 -5.84 -17.07 1.39
N TYR A 114 -5.83 -16.71 2.67
CA TYR A 114 -6.19 -15.36 3.09
C TYR A 114 -5.12 -14.32 2.69
N ALA A 115 -5.53 -13.24 2.04
CA ALA A 115 -4.64 -12.12 1.75
C ALA A 115 -4.48 -11.12 2.90
N THR A 116 -3.46 -10.27 2.78
CA THR A 116 -3.23 -9.13 3.66
C THR A 116 -4.45 -8.19 3.67
N PRO A 117 -5.12 -8.00 4.83
CA PRO A 117 -6.27 -7.13 4.91
C PRO A 117 -5.85 -5.67 4.73
N LYS A 118 -6.78 -4.85 4.24
CA LYS A 118 -6.54 -3.41 4.09
C LYS A 118 -6.49 -2.77 5.47
N LEU A 119 -5.44 -1.99 5.76
CA LEU A 119 -5.35 -1.24 7.01
C LEU A 119 -6.50 -0.22 7.12
N LYS A 120 -7.22 -0.27 8.24
CA LYS A 120 -8.22 0.72 8.64
C LYS A 120 -7.54 1.93 9.28
N TYR A 121 -8.27 3.02 9.42
CA TYR A 121 -7.84 4.19 10.19
C TYR A 121 -8.31 4.05 11.63
N ALA A 122 -7.45 4.40 12.59
CA ALA A 122 -7.84 4.48 14.01
C ALA A 122 -8.60 5.78 14.35
N TYR A 123 -8.95 6.58 13.35
CA TYR A 123 -9.60 7.88 13.45
C TYR A 123 -10.54 8.13 12.28
N ASN A 124 -11.41 9.12 12.43
CA ASN A 124 -12.33 9.59 11.39
C ASN A 124 -11.58 10.34 10.26
N LYS A 125 -12.27 10.65 9.16
CA LYS A 125 -11.68 11.35 8.01
C LYS A 125 -11.18 12.77 8.33
N SER A 126 -11.69 13.39 9.39
CA SER A 126 -11.28 14.74 9.79
C SER A 126 -10.03 14.73 10.68
N PHE A 127 -9.52 13.55 11.07
CA PHE A 127 -8.44 13.36 12.04
C PHE A 127 -8.70 13.88 13.45
N ASP A 128 -9.86 14.48 13.68
CA ASP A 128 -10.15 15.13 14.95
C ASP A 128 -10.54 14.11 16.03
N ASN A 129 -11.24 13.04 15.61
CA ASN A 129 -11.78 12.04 16.53
C ASN A 129 -11.25 10.65 16.20
N TYR A 130 -10.62 10.04 17.19
CA TYR A 130 -10.29 8.62 17.16
C TYR A 130 -11.58 7.79 17.17
N VAL A 131 -11.46 6.53 16.74
CA VAL A 131 -12.54 5.56 16.86
C VAL A 131 -12.94 5.47 18.34
N GLU A 132 -14.16 5.89 18.68
CA GLU A 132 -14.64 5.96 20.07
C GLU A 132 -14.66 4.59 20.77
N LYS A 133 -14.85 3.53 19.97
CA LYS A 133 -14.83 2.13 20.41
C LYS A 133 -14.35 1.23 19.29
N PHE A 134 -13.38 0.37 19.57
CA PHE A 134 -12.92 -0.64 18.62
C PHE A 134 -13.98 -1.73 18.40
N GLU A 135 -13.97 -2.33 17.22
CA GLU A 135 -14.85 -3.45 16.89
C GLU A 135 -14.51 -4.65 17.80
N GLU A 136 -15.52 -5.24 18.43
CA GLU A 136 -15.37 -6.34 19.39
C GLU A 136 -14.41 -6.01 20.56
N GLU A 137 -14.41 -4.76 21.04
CA GLU A 137 -13.50 -4.29 22.10
C GLU A 137 -13.47 -5.17 23.34
N GLU A 138 -14.61 -5.75 23.71
CA GLU A 138 -14.73 -6.66 24.86
C GLU A 138 -13.90 -7.94 24.75
N LYS A 139 -13.44 -8.30 23.54
CA LYS A 139 -12.58 -9.47 23.30
C LYS A 139 -11.09 -9.12 23.24
N ILE A 140 -10.74 -7.84 23.31
CA ILE A 140 -9.34 -7.39 23.28
C ILE A 140 -8.70 -7.65 24.65
N ASP A 141 -7.69 -8.51 24.68
CA ASP A 141 -6.86 -8.78 25.87
C ASP A 141 -5.57 -7.94 25.87
N SER A 142 -5.02 -7.66 24.69
CA SER A 142 -3.80 -6.86 24.56
C SER A 142 -3.76 -6.12 23.22
N TYR A 143 -2.81 -5.20 23.08
CA TYR A 143 -2.50 -4.56 21.80
C TYR A 143 -1.00 -4.50 21.57
N TYR A 144 -0.62 -4.46 20.31
CA TYR A 144 0.75 -4.41 19.85
C TYR A 144 0.88 -3.36 18.76
N ILE A 145 1.93 -2.56 18.79
CA ILE A 145 2.20 -1.53 17.79
C ILE A 145 3.57 -1.78 17.19
N SER A 146 3.59 -2.04 15.88
CA SER A 146 4.81 -2.17 15.09
C SER A 146 5.03 -0.92 14.24
N GLU A 147 6.24 -0.80 13.70
CA GLU A 147 6.52 0.13 12.62
C GLU A 147 5.67 -0.21 11.38
N LYS A 148 5.22 0.83 10.68
CA LYS A 148 4.62 0.70 9.36
C LYS A 148 5.67 1.01 8.31
N TRP A 149 6.25 -0.05 7.77
CA TRP A 149 7.15 0.05 6.63
C TRP A 149 6.46 0.64 5.39
N ASN A 150 7.22 1.42 4.63
CA ASN A 150 6.87 1.93 3.31
C ASN A 150 7.52 1.07 2.23
N GLY A 151 6.79 0.09 1.73
CA GLY A 151 7.29 -0.77 0.66
C GLY A 151 6.18 -1.34 -0.17
N THR A 152 6.39 -2.56 -0.66
CA THR A 152 5.35 -3.37 -1.28
C THR A 152 5.03 -4.55 -0.39
N ASN A 153 3.75 -4.75 -0.12
CA ASN A 153 3.33 -5.92 0.63
C ASN A 153 3.48 -7.20 -0.21
N ILE A 154 4.21 -8.17 0.33
CA ILE A 154 4.41 -9.50 -0.22
C ILE A 154 3.81 -10.51 0.75
N LEU A 155 3.11 -11.51 0.23
CA LEU A 155 2.58 -12.63 0.99
C LEU A 155 3.21 -13.91 0.46
N LEU A 156 4.02 -14.57 1.27
CA LEU A 156 4.43 -15.95 1.01
C LEU A 156 3.37 -16.88 1.61
N PHE A 157 2.96 -17.90 0.87
CA PHE A 157 1.93 -18.82 1.29
C PHE A 157 2.24 -20.26 0.90
N LYS A 158 1.81 -21.18 1.76
CA LYS A 158 1.84 -22.61 1.55
C LYS A 158 0.59 -23.06 0.82
N TYR A 159 0.76 -24.04 -0.04
CA TYR A 159 -0.33 -24.75 -0.68
C TYR A 159 0.06 -26.21 -0.94
N HIS A 160 -0.93 -27.08 -1.11
CA HIS A 160 -0.70 -28.51 -1.28
C HIS A 160 -1.28 -29.05 -2.59
N ASP A 161 -0.60 -30.03 -3.17
CA ASP A 161 -1.18 -30.82 -4.25
C ASP A 161 -2.14 -31.91 -3.73
N LYS A 162 -2.68 -32.71 -4.66
CA LYS A 162 -3.61 -33.79 -4.34
C LYS A 162 -2.99 -34.84 -3.41
N ASP A 163 -1.68 -35.07 -3.51
CA ASP A 163 -0.93 -36.07 -2.75
C ASP A 163 -0.48 -35.52 -1.37
N GLY A 164 -0.67 -34.22 -1.14
CA GLY A 164 -0.34 -33.54 0.11
C GLY A 164 1.10 -33.02 0.15
N ASN A 165 1.79 -32.95 -1.00
CA ASN A 165 3.11 -32.30 -1.05
C ASN A 165 2.94 -30.79 -0.86
N GLU A 166 3.72 -30.20 0.05
CA GLU A 166 3.69 -28.78 0.38
C GLU A 166 4.59 -28.00 -0.58
N TYR A 167 4.07 -26.89 -1.12
CA TYR A 167 4.79 -25.94 -1.95
C TYR A 167 4.65 -24.53 -1.38
N ILE A 168 5.56 -23.63 -1.75
CA ILE A 168 5.52 -22.22 -1.33
C ILE A 168 5.52 -21.33 -2.56
N SER A 169 4.64 -20.35 -2.59
CA SER A 169 4.63 -19.28 -3.58
C SER A 169 4.49 -17.92 -2.92
N GLY A 170 4.71 -16.87 -3.70
CA GLY A 170 4.57 -15.48 -3.27
C GLY A 170 3.50 -14.78 -4.07
N LYS A 171 2.86 -13.76 -3.48
CA LYS A 171 1.94 -12.87 -4.20
C LYS A 171 1.92 -11.45 -3.64
N THR A 172 1.44 -10.51 -4.46
CA THR A 172 0.99 -9.19 -3.97
C THR A 172 -0.51 -9.24 -3.67
N LYS A 173 -1.10 -8.14 -3.18
CA LYS A 173 -2.55 -8.09 -2.97
C LYS A 173 -3.37 -8.20 -4.27
N GLY A 174 -2.88 -7.59 -5.36
CA GLY A 174 -3.60 -7.48 -6.62
C GLY A 174 -3.32 -8.61 -7.61
N MET A 175 -2.24 -9.36 -7.38
CA MET A 175 -1.79 -10.43 -8.27
C MET A 175 -1.81 -11.78 -7.55
N PRO A 176 -2.11 -12.89 -8.25
CA PRO A 176 -2.13 -14.23 -7.69
C PRO A 176 -0.72 -14.77 -7.41
N THR A 177 0.28 -14.30 -8.15
CA THR A 177 1.68 -14.68 -8.03
C THR A 177 2.59 -13.45 -8.16
N LEU A 178 3.85 -13.57 -7.75
CA LEU A 178 4.86 -12.53 -7.95
C LEU A 178 5.41 -12.60 -9.36
N THR A 179 5.39 -11.45 -10.02
CA THR A 179 5.98 -11.22 -11.34
C THR A 179 6.71 -9.89 -11.31
N ASP A 180 7.78 -9.77 -12.09
CA ASP A 180 8.29 -8.46 -12.46
C ASP A 180 7.39 -7.85 -13.54
N THR A 181 7.08 -6.57 -13.42
CA THR A 181 6.16 -5.85 -14.31
C THR A 181 6.71 -4.46 -14.58
N ASP A 182 6.10 -3.73 -15.52
CA ASP A 182 6.41 -2.31 -15.73
C ASP A 182 6.20 -1.44 -14.48
N PHE A 183 5.41 -1.93 -13.51
CA PHE A 183 5.16 -1.24 -12.25
C PHE A 183 6.19 -1.56 -11.16
N GLY A 184 7.10 -2.51 -11.37
CA GLY A 184 8.15 -2.85 -10.43
C GLY A 184 8.65 -4.29 -10.53
N ASN A 185 9.86 -4.50 -10.03
CA ASN A 185 10.57 -5.78 -10.02
C ASN A 185 10.21 -6.58 -8.75
N PHE A 186 8.92 -6.87 -8.53
CA PHE A 186 8.46 -7.47 -7.27
C PHE A 186 9.07 -8.85 -7.00
N LEU A 187 9.21 -9.67 -8.04
CA LEU A 187 9.76 -11.00 -7.89
C LEU A 187 11.26 -10.92 -7.63
N SER A 188 12.02 -10.25 -8.51
CA SER A 188 13.47 -10.16 -8.37
C SER A 188 13.88 -9.52 -7.04
N SER A 189 13.15 -8.49 -6.59
CA SER A 189 13.39 -7.83 -5.30
C SER A 189 13.11 -8.77 -4.12
N THR A 190 12.04 -9.57 -4.21
CA THR A 190 11.71 -10.55 -3.17
C THR A 190 12.77 -11.64 -3.09
N LEU A 191 13.21 -12.19 -4.24
CA LEU A 191 14.27 -13.20 -4.27
C LEU A 191 15.60 -12.66 -3.74
N THR A 192 15.97 -11.43 -4.12
CA THR A 192 17.17 -10.78 -3.60
C THR A 192 17.11 -10.64 -2.08
N ALA A 193 15.97 -10.20 -1.54
CA ALA A 193 15.78 -10.06 -0.09
C ALA A 193 15.69 -11.41 0.65
N LEU A 194 15.40 -12.50 -0.06
CA LEU A 194 15.49 -13.88 0.47
C LEU A 194 16.88 -14.50 0.27
N HIS A 195 17.84 -13.76 -0.30
CA HIS A 195 19.17 -14.27 -0.64
C HIS A 195 19.13 -15.43 -1.65
N LEU A 196 18.26 -15.29 -2.64
CA LEU A 196 18.00 -16.20 -3.75
C LEU A 196 18.18 -15.52 -5.12
N ASP A 197 19.00 -14.47 -5.18
CA ASP A 197 19.23 -13.69 -6.41
C ASP A 197 19.85 -14.52 -7.55
N GLN A 198 20.57 -15.61 -7.22
CA GLN A 198 21.12 -16.55 -8.19
C GLN A 198 20.06 -17.24 -9.06
N PHE A 199 18.79 -17.25 -8.63
CA PHE A 199 17.66 -17.83 -9.37
C PHE A 199 16.93 -16.81 -10.26
N ILE A 200 17.32 -15.54 -10.26
CA ILE A 200 16.72 -14.53 -11.13
C ILE A 200 16.96 -14.92 -12.60
N GLY A 201 15.86 -15.17 -13.33
CA GLY A 201 15.88 -15.65 -14.71
C GLY A 201 16.12 -17.16 -14.88
N LYS A 202 16.19 -17.94 -13.78
CA LYS A 202 16.35 -19.40 -13.77
C LYS A 202 15.30 -20.07 -12.87
N TYR A 203 14.07 -19.58 -12.96
CA TYR A 203 13.07 -19.92 -11.96
C TYR A 203 12.55 -21.35 -12.08
N GLU A 204 12.76 -22.01 -13.22
CA GLU A 204 12.47 -23.41 -13.46
C GLU A 204 13.35 -24.38 -12.64
N GLU A 205 14.48 -23.91 -12.13
CA GLU A 205 15.40 -24.65 -11.26
C GLU A 205 15.11 -24.42 -9.77
N LEU A 206 14.29 -23.42 -9.45
CA LEU A 206 13.98 -23.05 -8.08
C LEU A 206 12.90 -23.98 -7.50
N SER A 207 13.17 -24.50 -6.30
CA SER A 207 12.09 -24.86 -5.39
C SER A 207 12.14 -23.96 -4.17
N LEU A 208 11.25 -22.97 -4.12
CA LEU A 208 11.31 -21.91 -3.12
C LEU A 208 11.30 -22.50 -1.70
N ARG A 209 10.49 -23.53 -1.47
CA ARG A 209 10.42 -24.19 -0.16
C ARG A 209 11.76 -24.78 0.26
N ASP A 210 12.38 -25.56 -0.61
CA ASP A 210 13.61 -26.28 -0.28
C ASP A 210 14.79 -25.32 -0.12
N GLU A 211 14.88 -24.28 -0.95
CA GLU A 211 15.91 -23.25 -0.79
C GLU A 211 15.73 -22.45 0.51
N LEU A 212 14.50 -22.08 0.87
CA LEU A 212 14.24 -21.42 2.15
C LEU A 212 14.57 -22.30 3.35
N LEU A 213 14.31 -23.61 3.28
CA LEU A 213 14.69 -24.55 4.34
C LEU A 213 16.20 -24.63 4.51
N LYS A 214 16.99 -24.63 3.43
CA LYS A 214 18.46 -24.64 3.51
C LYS A 214 19.01 -23.42 4.26
N ILE A 215 18.41 -22.25 4.04
CA ILE A 215 18.85 -20.99 4.67
C ILE A 215 18.34 -20.90 6.10
N HIS A 216 17.04 -21.11 6.32
CA HIS A 216 16.38 -20.71 7.57
C HIS A 216 16.23 -21.83 8.60
N ASN A 217 16.61 -23.08 8.30
CA ASN A 217 16.75 -24.11 9.33
C ASN A 217 18.13 -24.14 10.00
N ASP A 218 19.12 -23.46 9.43
CA ASP A 218 20.42 -23.30 10.06
C ASP A 218 20.49 -21.96 10.80
N THR A 219 20.44 -22.00 12.13
CA THR A 219 20.56 -20.79 12.97
C THR A 219 21.94 -20.13 12.90
N ALA A 220 22.95 -20.82 12.36
CA ALA A 220 24.27 -20.25 12.10
C ALA A 220 24.38 -19.55 10.75
N ASN A 221 23.39 -19.73 9.86
CA ASN A 221 23.36 -19.03 8.58
C ASN A 221 23.23 -17.51 8.83
N PRO A 222 24.06 -16.66 8.20
CA PRO A 222 23.99 -15.21 8.39
C PRO A 222 22.66 -14.58 7.95
N HIS A 223 21.89 -15.30 7.14
CA HIS A 223 20.58 -14.90 6.62
C HIS A 223 19.42 -15.63 7.33
N TYR A 224 19.71 -16.31 8.45
CA TYR A 224 18.68 -16.93 9.27
C TYR A 224 17.61 -15.91 9.68
N SER A 225 16.35 -16.33 9.58
CA SER A 225 15.20 -15.55 10.02
C SER A 225 14.29 -16.44 10.84
N PRO A 226 14.11 -16.17 12.15
CA PRO A 226 13.23 -16.97 12.99
C PRO A 226 11.78 -16.91 12.50
N HIS A 227 11.39 -15.81 11.84
CA HIS A 227 10.04 -15.68 11.32
C HIS A 227 9.78 -16.56 10.10
N ILE A 228 10.75 -16.66 9.20
CA ILE A 228 10.65 -17.58 8.06
C ILE A 228 10.75 -19.03 8.56
N GLN A 229 11.63 -19.33 9.52
CA GLN A 229 11.70 -20.65 10.13
C GLN A 229 10.36 -21.09 10.74
N GLU A 230 9.71 -20.23 11.52
CA GLU A 230 8.37 -20.48 12.07
C GLU A 230 7.34 -20.72 10.96
N PHE A 231 7.36 -19.90 9.91
CA PHE A 231 6.49 -20.11 8.74
C PHE A 231 6.71 -21.48 8.10
N LEU A 232 7.97 -21.89 7.90
CA LEU A 232 8.31 -23.17 7.26
C LEU A 232 7.90 -24.36 8.14
N ASN A 233 8.23 -24.32 9.43
CA ASN A 233 8.13 -25.48 10.31
C ASN A 233 6.79 -25.61 11.04
N ASN A 234 5.97 -24.55 11.11
CA ASN A 234 4.64 -24.62 11.72
C ASN A 234 3.57 -24.97 10.68
N PRO A 235 2.95 -26.16 10.73
CA PRO A 235 1.93 -26.57 9.77
C PRO A 235 0.61 -25.79 9.92
N SER A 236 0.39 -25.12 11.05
CA SER A 236 -0.81 -24.29 11.26
C SER A 236 -0.70 -22.93 10.56
N VAL A 237 0.52 -22.45 10.32
CA VAL A 237 0.77 -21.20 9.60
C VAL A 237 0.63 -21.48 8.11
N GLN A 238 -0.35 -20.85 7.48
CA GLN A 238 -0.59 -20.99 6.05
C GLN A 238 0.19 -19.94 5.24
N CYS A 239 0.38 -18.74 5.80
CA CYS A 239 1.08 -17.67 5.11
C CYS A 239 1.82 -16.75 6.07
N ILE A 240 2.80 -16.03 5.54
CA ILE A 240 3.50 -14.95 6.22
C ILE A 240 3.51 -13.73 5.30
N SER A 241 3.20 -12.57 5.88
CA SER A 241 3.23 -11.30 5.17
C SER A 241 4.48 -10.51 5.53
N PHE A 242 5.08 -9.93 4.49
CA PHE A 242 6.23 -9.04 4.57
C PHE A 242 5.91 -7.72 3.90
N GLU A 243 6.67 -6.69 4.27
CA GLU A 243 6.91 -5.55 3.39
C GLU A 243 8.30 -5.73 2.74
N VAL A 244 8.36 -5.76 1.41
CA VAL A 244 9.64 -5.62 0.70
C VAL A 244 9.96 -4.14 0.54
N CYS A 245 11.08 -3.71 1.10
CA CYS A 245 11.52 -2.32 1.09
C CYS A 245 13.04 -2.23 1.15
N GLY A 246 13.60 -1.05 0.88
CA GLY A 246 15.04 -0.84 0.84
C GLY A 246 15.45 0.36 0.02
N ASN A 247 16.73 0.73 0.07
CA ASN A 247 17.27 1.88 -0.67
C ASN A 247 17.38 1.66 -2.19
N THR A 248 17.31 0.41 -2.63
CA THR A 248 17.28 0.04 -4.05
C THR A 248 15.88 0.13 -4.64
N LEU A 249 14.85 0.34 -3.81
CA LEU A 249 13.46 0.43 -4.21
C LEU A 249 12.92 1.84 -3.95
N PRO A 250 12.25 2.48 -4.94
CA PRO A 250 11.79 3.85 -4.78
C PRO A 250 10.57 3.92 -3.86
N HIS A 251 10.77 4.50 -2.67
CA HIS A 251 9.77 4.61 -1.60
C HIS A 251 9.70 6.04 -1.06
N LEU A 252 8.57 6.43 -0.44
CA LEU A 252 8.44 7.73 0.23
C LEU A 252 9.45 7.88 1.38
N VAL A 253 9.72 6.77 2.06
CA VAL A 253 10.70 6.68 3.14
C VAL A 253 12.08 6.39 2.57
N LYS A 254 13.10 7.10 3.05
CA LYS A 254 14.50 6.76 2.76
C LYS A 254 14.94 5.64 3.68
N TYR A 255 15.44 4.55 3.10
CA TYR A 255 16.05 3.47 3.87
C TYR A 255 17.58 3.55 3.81
N GLU A 256 18.23 3.11 4.88
CA GLU A 256 19.70 3.01 4.96
C GLU A 256 20.22 1.61 4.64
N PHE A 257 19.33 0.64 4.49
CA PHE A 257 19.64 -0.73 4.11
C PHE A 257 19.29 -1.00 2.63
N GLY A 258 19.89 -2.06 2.06
CA GLY A 258 19.55 -2.59 0.73
C GLY A 258 18.10 -3.09 0.65
N VAL A 259 17.78 -3.92 -0.34
CA VAL A 259 16.46 -4.58 -0.34
C VAL A 259 16.38 -5.61 0.80
N ASP A 260 15.27 -5.62 1.54
CA ASP A 260 15.04 -6.52 2.65
C ASP A 260 13.53 -6.84 2.80
N LEU A 261 13.21 -7.93 3.50
CA LEU A 261 11.86 -8.33 3.86
C LEU A 261 11.58 -8.06 5.33
N LYS A 262 10.67 -7.13 5.60
CA LYS A 262 10.24 -6.80 6.96
C LYS A 262 9.01 -7.62 7.33
N PRO A 263 9.11 -8.60 8.24
CA PRO A 263 7.99 -9.46 8.60
C PRO A 263 6.90 -8.66 9.31
N LEU A 264 5.64 -8.89 8.93
CA LEU A 264 4.49 -8.16 9.45
C LEU A 264 3.60 -9.04 10.32
N PHE A 265 3.16 -10.19 9.80
CA PHE A 265 2.27 -11.12 10.51
C PHE A 265 2.22 -12.49 9.82
N TYR A 266 1.81 -13.49 10.59
CA TYR A 266 1.39 -14.82 10.14
C TYR A 266 -0.12 -14.85 9.88
N GLY A 267 -0.52 -15.58 8.85
CA GLY A 267 -1.91 -15.94 8.57
C GLY A 267 -2.12 -17.45 8.65
N PHE A 268 -3.28 -17.84 9.16
CA PHE A 268 -3.66 -19.23 9.41
C PHE A 268 -4.81 -19.64 8.49
N SER A 269 -4.97 -20.95 8.26
CA SER A 269 -5.99 -21.51 7.35
C SER A 269 -7.42 -21.19 7.75
N ASN A 270 -7.67 -20.89 9.03
CA ASN A 270 -8.96 -20.42 9.55
C ASN A 270 -9.17 -18.89 9.42
N GLY A 271 -8.20 -18.18 8.83
CA GLY A 271 -8.25 -16.73 8.68
C GLY A 271 -7.87 -15.94 9.93
N LYS A 272 -7.40 -16.57 11.01
CA LYS A 272 -6.74 -15.83 12.10
C LYS A 272 -5.44 -15.20 11.61
N ILE A 273 -5.02 -14.12 12.27
CA ILE A 273 -3.79 -13.38 11.99
C ILE A 273 -3.04 -13.20 13.31
N LYS A 274 -1.72 -13.37 13.31
CA LYS A 274 -0.85 -13.12 14.47
C LYS A 274 0.33 -12.24 14.07
N PRO A 275 0.59 -11.09 14.71
CA PRO A 275 1.72 -10.24 14.36
C PRO A 275 3.07 -10.97 14.54
N CYS A 276 4.02 -10.66 13.67
CA CYS A 276 5.42 -11.05 13.87
C CYS A 276 6.01 -10.09 14.92
N MET A 277 5.99 -10.49 16.19
CA MET A 277 6.56 -9.70 17.28
C MET A 277 8.08 -9.81 17.25
N LYS A 278 8.83 -8.70 17.31
CA LYS A 278 10.29 -8.78 17.35
C LYS A 278 10.79 -9.50 18.60
N VAL A 279 11.95 -10.13 18.45
CA VAL A 279 12.70 -10.69 19.57
C VAL A 279 13.16 -9.55 20.50
N LYS A 280 13.10 -9.81 21.80
CA LYS A 280 13.39 -8.88 22.90
C LYS A 280 14.61 -7.98 22.63
N GLY A 281 14.43 -6.65 22.64
CA GLY A 281 15.52 -5.67 22.52
C GLY A 281 15.44 -4.71 21.31
N MET A 282 14.44 -4.85 20.44
CA MET A 282 14.15 -3.90 19.37
C MET A 282 12.96 -3.00 19.74
N GLU A 283 12.98 -1.73 19.30
CA GLU A 283 11.95 -0.74 19.62
C GLU A 283 10.61 -1.08 18.94
N GLU A 284 9.75 -1.81 19.67
CA GLU A 284 8.34 -2.02 19.39
C GLU A 284 7.55 -1.94 20.70
N PHE A 285 6.27 -1.59 20.61
CA PHE A 285 5.43 -1.41 21.79
C PHE A 285 4.48 -2.59 21.95
N GLY A 286 4.80 -3.49 22.88
CA GLY A 286 3.89 -4.51 23.38
C GLY A 286 4.38 -5.95 23.26
N PRO A 287 3.51 -6.94 23.52
CA PRO A 287 2.08 -6.76 23.78
C PRO A 287 1.80 -6.02 25.10
N ILE A 288 0.96 -4.99 25.06
CA ILE A 288 0.51 -4.21 26.23
C ILE A 288 -0.90 -4.68 26.58
N LYS A 289 -1.14 -5.02 27.86
CA LYS A 289 -2.47 -5.44 28.31
C LYS A 289 -3.53 -4.38 28.06
N TYR A 290 -4.69 -4.84 27.60
CA TYR A 290 -5.84 -4.02 27.28
C TYR A 290 -7.00 -4.39 28.21
N TYR A 291 -7.36 -3.44 29.07
CA TYR A 291 -8.57 -3.49 29.86
C TYR A 291 -9.62 -2.62 29.17
N PRO A 292 -10.72 -3.19 28.65
CA PRO A 292 -11.78 -2.42 27.99
C PRO A 292 -12.19 -1.20 28.83
N TYR A 293 -12.48 -0.08 28.15
CA TYR A 293 -12.85 1.23 28.75
C TYR A 293 -11.75 1.97 29.53
N GLN A 294 -10.82 1.27 30.18
CA GLN A 294 -9.70 1.88 30.91
C GLN A 294 -8.48 2.09 30.02
N SER A 295 -8.17 1.09 29.20
CA SER A 295 -6.98 1.07 28.34
C SER A 295 -7.23 1.70 26.98
N HIS A 296 -8.49 1.86 26.56
CA HIS A 296 -8.86 2.51 25.30
C HIS A 296 -8.21 3.89 25.17
N ALA A 297 -8.46 4.76 26.15
CA ALA A 297 -7.91 6.12 26.17
C ALA A 297 -6.37 6.12 26.19
N SER A 298 -5.76 5.16 26.87
CA SER A 298 -4.29 5.02 26.93
C SER A 298 -3.70 4.54 25.60
N CYS A 299 -4.33 3.58 24.93
CA CYS A 299 -3.96 3.11 23.60
C CYS A 299 -4.08 4.24 22.57
N VAL A 300 -5.21 4.96 22.55
CA VAL A 300 -5.41 6.14 21.70
C VAL A 300 -4.37 7.22 21.98
N LYS A 301 -4.06 7.49 23.25
CA LYS A 301 -3.03 8.46 23.64
C LYS A 301 -1.65 8.05 23.11
N LEU A 302 -1.28 6.77 23.22
CA LEU A 302 -0.03 6.26 22.66
C LEU A 302 0.01 6.43 21.14
N CYS A 303 -1.07 6.09 20.42
CA CYS A 303 -1.16 6.33 18.98
C CYS A 303 -0.93 7.80 18.62
N LYS A 304 -1.54 8.75 19.36
CA LYS A 304 -1.33 10.19 19.14
C LYS A 304 0.12 10.62 19.39
N MET A 305 0.75 10.09 20.43
CA MET A 305 2.18 10.35 20.69
C MET A 305 3.04 9.87 19.51
N LEU A 306 2.82 8.64 19.04
CA LEU A 306 3.55 8.09 17.89
C LEU A 306 3.32 8.88 16.59
N GLN A 307 2.12 9.41 16.36
CA GLN A 307 1.86 10.29 15.21
C GLN A 307 2.65 11.61 15.31
N ALA A 308 2.69 12.22 16.50
CA ALA A 308 3.42 13.46 16.73
C ALA A 308 4.94 13.25 16.61
N ASP A 309 5.45 12.14 17.15
CA ASP A 309 6.86 11.77 17.04
C ASP A 309 7.24 11.51 15.57
N SER A 310 6.40 10.77 14.82
CA SER A 310 6.60 10.54 13.38
C SER A 310 6.60 11.85 12.57
N LEU A 311 5.70 12.78 12.89
CA LEU A 311 5.65 14.10 12.24
C LEU A 311 6.95 14.87 12.49
N LYS A 312 7.38 14.93 13.75
CA LYS A 312 8.62 15.62 14.14
C LYS A 312 9.83 15.03 13.44
N MET A 313 9.96 13.70 13.41
CA MET A 313 11.05 13.02 12.69
C MET A 313 11.06 13.36 11.20
N ASN A 314 9.90 13.36 10.56
CA ASN A 314 9.77 13.71 9.14
C ASN A 314 10.11 15.18 8.86
N GLU A 315 9.72 16.11 9.73
CA GLU A 315 10.08 17.53 9.65
C GLU A 315 11.58 17.76 9.83
N GLU A 316 12.19 17.12 10.83
CA GLU A 316 13.63 17.19 11.10
C GLU A 316 14.44 16.62 9.92
N TYR A 317 14.04 15.46 9.40
CA TYR A 317 14.65 14.85 8.22
C TYR A 317 14.58 15.79 7.01
N ARG A 318 13.40 16.31 6.67
CA ARG A 318 13.26 17.25 5.55
C ARG A 318 14.12 18.50 5.73
N LYS A 319 14.19 19.04 6.95
CA LYS A 319 15.04 20.19 7.26
C LYS A 319 16.52 19.88 7.07
N GLN A 320 16.99 18.73 7.56
CA GLN A 320 18.40 18.30 7.45
C GLN A 320 18.82 18.08 5.99
N HIS A 321 17.91 17.58 5.15
CA HIS A 321 18.17 17.27 3.75
C HIS A 321 17.72 18.38 2.77
N ASN A 322 17.29 19.55 3.29
CA ASN A 322 16.76 20.66 2.50
C ASN A 322 15.64 20.25 1.51
N LEU A 323 14.74 19.38 1.98
CA LEU A 323 13.62 18.84 1.22
C LEU A 323 12.33 19.62 1.54
N LYS A 324 11.48 19.81 0.52
CA LYS A 324 10.12 20.33 0.70
C LYS A 324 9.16 19.20 1.05
N HIS A 325 8.04 19.50 1.69
CA HIS A 325 6.97 18.52 1.88
C HIS A 325 6.25 18.27 0.55
N LYS A 326 6.34 17.04 0.01
CA LYS A 326 5.72 16.63 -1.26
C LYS A 326 5.53 15.11 -1.35
N TYR A 327 4.69 14.66 -2.29
CA TYR A 327 4.47 13.24 -2.59
C TYR A 327 5.60 12.69 -3.49
N GLU A 328 6.80 12.55 -2.93
CA GLU A 328 7.99 12.14 -3.67
C GLU A 328 8.83 11.12 -2.90
N TYR A 329 9.63 10.35 -3.62
CA TYR A 329 10.54 9.37 -3.02
C TYR A 329 11.53 10.01 -2.06
N GLU A 330 11.84 9.32 -0.96
CA GLU A 330 12.87 9.71 0.02
C GLU A 330 12.62 11.04 0.75
N HIS A 331 11.36 11.46 0.87
CA HIS A 331 10.94 12.71 1.54
C HIS A 331 10.50 12.54 3.00
N PHE A 332 10.52 11.30 3.50
CA PHE A 332 10.10 10.93 4.84
C PHE A 332 11.16 10.05 5.50
N ALA A 333 11.32 10.21 6.80
CA ALA A 333 12.14 9.31 7.62
C ALA A 333 11.33 8.07 8.05
N ILE A 334 10.01 8.23 8.24
CA ILE A 334 9.12 7.15 8.67
C ILE A 334 7.72 7.35 8.08
N GLU A 335 7.03 6.25 7.75
CA GLU A 335 5.64 6.32 7.28
C GLU A 335 4.62 6.33 8.43
N GLY A 336 4.91 5.63 9.52
CA GLY A 336 4.09 5.57 10.73
C GLY A 336 4.15 4.21 11.40
N HIS A 337 3.04 3.80 11.99
CA HIS A 337 2.91 2.57 12.78
C HIS A 337 1.65 1.78 12.40
N VAL A 338 1.61 0.50 12.80
CA VAL A 338 0.45 -0.39 12.68
C VAL A 338 0.04 -0.87 14.07
N LEU A 339 -1.22 -0.63 14.44
CA LEU A 339 -1.84 -1.11 15.66
C LEU A 339 -2.58 -2.44 15.40
N TYR A 340 -2.23 -3.43 16.20
CA TYR A 340 -2.82 -4.76 16.27
C TYR A 340 -3.58 -4.89 17.59
N LEU A 341 -4.86 -5.28 17.52
CA LEU A 341 -5.71 -5.53 18.69
C LEU A 341 -5.86 -7.04 18.86
N LEU A 342 -5.35 -7.57 19.97
CA LEU A 342 -5.09 -8.99 20.16
C LEU A 342 -6.02 -9.64 21.19
N ASP A 343 -6.43 -10.87 20.94
CA ASP A 343 -7.08 -11.76 21.90
C ASP A 343 -6.06 -12.35 22.89
N SER A 344 -6.54 -13.19 23.82
CA SER A 344 -5.71 -13.82 24.85
C SER A 344 -4.68 -14.82 24.30
N GLU A 345 -4.85 -15.28 23.07
CA GLU A 345 -3.93 -16.20 22.37
C GLU A 345 -2.90 -15.44 21.49
N GLY A 346 -3.04 -14.11 21.42
CA GLY A 346 -2.20 -13.22 20.63
C GLY A 346 -2.59 -13.16 19.15
N TYR A 347 -3.79 -13.61 18.76
CA TYR A 347 -4.33 -13.38 17.43
C TYR A 347 -5.08 -12.06 17.37
N LEU A 348 -5.21 -11.46 16.19
CA LEU A 348 -6.10 -10.32 16.04
C LEU A 348 -7.55 -10.70 16.40
N VAL A 349 -8.20 -9.89 17.24
CA VAL A 349 -9.61 -10.06 17.62
C VAL A 349 -10.52 -10.06 16.38
N THR A 350 -10.24 -9.17 15.45
CA THR A 350 -10.86 -9.12 14.11
C THR A 350 -9.78 -9.11 13.06
N ARG A 351 -10.07 -9.41 11.78
CA ARG A 351 -9.06 -9.24 10.70
C ARG A 351 -8.71 -7.76 10.38
N ASN A 352 -9.01 -6.83 11.28
CA ASN A 352 -8.70 -5.42 11.13
C ASN A 352 -7.38 -5.09 11.81
N MET A 353 -6.51 -4.41 11.05
CA MET A 353 -5.33 -3.73 11.56
C MET A 353 -5.49 -2.23 11.30
N TYR A 354 -4.92 -1.39 12.15
CA TYR A 354 -5.11 0.05 12.07
C TYR A 354 -3.79 0.74 11.76
N LYS A 355 -3.78 1.64 10.78
CA LYS A 355 -2.61 2.50 10.51
C LYS A 355 -2.64 3.71 11.44
N VAL A 356 -1.47 4.08 11.92
CA VAL A 356 -1.22 5.24 12.79
C VAL A 356 -0.12 6.05 12.10
N LYS A 357 -0.52 6.97 11.21
CA LYS A 357 0.40 7.77 10.39
C LYS A 357 0.41 9.22 10.84
N SER A 358 1.51 9.92 10.66
CA SER A 358 1.55 11.37 10.86
C SER A 358 0.72 12.10 9.81
N ALA A 359 0.21 13.28 10.16
CA ALA A 359 -0.66 14.07 9.29
C ALA A 359 -0.01 14.43 7.95
N ASP A 360 1.29 14.72 7.96
CA ASP A 360 2.06 15.09 6.75
C ASP A 360 2.18 13.94 5.74
N VAL A 361 2.34 12.71 6.22
CA VAL A 361 2.34 11.51 5.37
C VAL A 361 0.95 11.32 4.77
N GLU A 362 -0.11 11.52 5.56
CA GLU A 362 -1.47 11.30 5.08
C GLU A 362 -1.93 12.35 4.09
N GLU A 363 -1.56 13.61 4.31
CA GLU A 363 -1.82 14.71 3.40
C GLU A 363 -1.34 14.36 1.99
N VAL A 364 -0.09 13.89 1.84
CA VAL A 364 0.45 13.54 0.53
C VAL A 364 -0.21 12.30 -0.09
N HIS A 365 -0.62 11.33 0.73
CA HIS A 365 -1.39 10.17 0.23
C HIS A 365 -2.77 10.60 -0.27
N TRP A 366 -3.40 11.59 0.37
CA TRP A 366 -4.75 12.06 0.06
C TRP A 366 -4.81 13.22 -0.91
N GLN A 367 -3.67 13.79 -1.32
CA GLN A 367 -3.63 14.78 -2.39
C GLN A 367 -4.45 14.28 -3.59
N LYS A 368 -5.39 15.10 -4.03
CA LYS A 368 -6.23 14.90 -5.21
C LYS A 368 -5.83 15.91 -6.27
N PHE A 369 -6.23 15.63 -7.51
CA PHE A 369 -6.15 16.63 -8.57
C PHE A 369 -7.29 17.65 -8.42
N ASP A 370 -7.12 18.56 -7.46
CA ASP A 370 -8.09 19.58 -7.07
C ASP A 370 -7.90 20.91 -7.82
N ASP A 371 -8.65 21.94 -7.44
CA ASP A 371 -8.60 23.25 -8.12
C ASP A 371 -7.27 23.99 -7.87
N VAL A 372 -6.57 23.71 -6.77
CA VAL A 372 -5.22 24.23 -6.52
C VAL A 372 -4.25 23.64 -7.52
N LYS A 373 -4.27 22.32 -7.71
CA LYS A 373 -3.44 21.63 -8.72
C LYS A 373 -3.77 22.09 -10.14
N LYS A 374 -5.04 22.27 -10.47
CA LYS A 374 -5.46 22.85 -11.76
C LYS A 374 -4.91 24.26 -11.96
N GLY A 375 -4.91 25.09 -10.93
CA GLY A 375 -4.28 26.42 -10.95
C GLY A 375 -2.79 26.34 -11.29
N GLN A 376 -2.05 25.45 -10.64
CA GLN A 376 -0.63 25.20 -10.93
C GLN A 376 -0.40 24.75 -12.38
N VAL A 377 -1.23 23.84 -12.89
CA VAL A 377 -1.16 23.40 -14.30
C VAL A 377 -1.44 24.55 -15.26
N LYS A 378 -2.45 25.38 -14.99
CA LYS A 378 -2.78 26.54 -15.81
C LYS A 378 -1.62 27.54 -15.87
N ASP A 379 -1.00 27.82 -14.73
CA ASP A 379 0.13 28.73 -14.64
C ASP A 379 1.36 28.18 -15.38
N ALA A 380 1.66 26.88 -15.22
CA ALA A 380 2.76 26.22 -15.93
C ALA A 380 2.55 26.25 -17.45
N VAL A 381 1.35 25.93 -17.92
CA VAL A 381 0.99 26.00 -19.36
C VAL A 381 1.16 27.42 -19.90
N LEU A 382 0.75 28.45 -19.14
CA LEU A 382 0.90 29.84 -19.56
C LEU A 382 2.37 30.23 -19.69
N LYS A 383 3.21 29.85 -18.72
CA LYS A 383 4.66 30.12 -18.77
C LYS A 383 5.35 29.38 -19.91
N MET A 384 4.97 28.12 -20.17
CA MET A 384 5.48 27.36 -21.32
C MET A 384 5.12 28.04 -22.64
N LYS A 385 3.87 28.46 -22.81
CA LYS A 385 3.42 29.22 -24.00
C LYS A 385 4.20 30.53 -24.18
N GLN A 386 4.40 31.30 -23.10
CA GLN A 386 5.17 32.55 -23.14
C GLN A 386 6.63 32.34 -23.56
N ARG A 387 7.22 31.18 -23.24
CA ARG A 387 8.59 30.82 -23.63
C ARG A 387 8.68 30.10 -24.99
N GLY A 388 7.55 29.87 -25.67
CA GLY A 388 7.50 29.13 -26.92
C GLY A 388 7.83 27.63 -26.77
N LEU A 389 7.65 27.05 -25.58
CA LEU A 389 7.87 25.62 -25.33
C LEU A 389 6.65 24.80 -25.76
N SER A 390 6.89 23.61 -26.33
CA SER A 390 5.80 22.69 -26.68
C SER A 390 5.16 22.10 -25.43
N LEU A 391 3.83 22.06 -25.38
CA LEU A 391 3.09 21.36 -24.30
C LEU A 391 3.15 19.84 -24.43
N THR A 392 3.62 19.31 -25.56
CA THR A 392 3.90 17.87 -25.74
C THR A 392 5.24 17.44 -25.17
N ASP A 393 6.11 18.39 -24.81
CA ASP A 393 7.37 18.11 -24.13
C ASP A 393 7.08 17.84 -22.65
N GLU A 394 6.89 16.56 -22.32
CA GLU A 394 6.64 16.10 -20.94
C GLU A 394 7.74 16.54 -19.98
N LYS A 395 9.01 16.54 -20.41
CA LYS A 395 10.15 16.90 -19.56
C LYS A 395 10.11 18.38 -19.20
N ALA A 396 9.81 19.25 -20.18
CA ALA A 396 9.64 20.67 -19.94
C ALA A 396 8.42 20.96 -19.05
N LEU A 397 7.30 20.27 -19.27
CA LEU A 397 6.08 20.42 -18.48
C LEU A 397 6.28 20.00 -17.02
N ARG A 398 6.90 18.84 -16.78
CA ARG A 398 7.24 18.37 -15.43
C ARG A 398 8.14 19.36 -14.69
N LYS A 399 9.17 19.87 -15.38
CA LYS A 399 10.08 20.88 -14.83
C LYS A 399 9.36 22.17 -14.44
N GLU A 400 8.41 22.63 -15.25
CA GLU A 400 7.66 23.85 -14.95
C GLU A 400 6.65 23.67 -13.80
N LEU A 401 6.13 22.45 -13.64
CA LEU A 401 5.23 22.08 -12.54
C LEU A 401 5.94 21.84 -11.20
N ASP A 402 7.28 21.76 -11.18
CA ASP A 402 8.07 21.30 -10.01
C ASP A 402 7.57 19.95 -9.46
N ILE A 403 7.14 19.06 -10.37
CA ILE A 403 6.60 17.74 -10.06
C ILE A 403 7.63 16.66 -10.37
N GLY A 404 7.89 15.76 -9.43
CA GLY A 404 8.79 14.63 -9.68
C GLY A 404 8.04 13.35 -10.05
N ASP A 405 8.77 12.25 -10.15
CA ASP A 405 8.30 11.04 -10.84
C ASP A 405 7.08 10.42 -10.19
N LYS A 406 7.06 10.35 -8.85
CA LYS A 406 5.97 9.69 -8.12
C LYS A 406 4.67 10.47 -8.22
N GLU A 407 4.75 11.78 -8.06
CA GLU A 407 3.60 12.67 -8.16
C GLU A 407 3.09 12.75 -9.60
N TRP A 408 3.98 12.76 -10.60
CA TRP A 408 3.60 12.64 -12.01
C TRP A 408 2.91 11.31 -12.31
N GLY A 409 3.44 10.19 -11.83
CA GLY A 409 2.80 8.88 -11.99
C GLY A 409 1.36 8.85 -11.43
N LYS A 410 1.11 9.61 -10.36
CA LYS A 410 -0.22 9.74 -9.74
C LYS A 410 -1.19 10.61 -10.56
N PHE A 411 -0.73 11.74 -11.10
CA PHE A 411 -1.62 12.77 -11.67
C PHE A 411 -1.46 13.03 -13.18
N SER A 412 -0.51 12.41 -13.86
CA SER A 412 -0.19 12.69 -15.28
C SER A 412 -1.42 12.65 -16.18
N LYS A 413 -2.26 11.61 -16.05
CA LYS A 413 -3.51 11.49 -16.83
C LYS A 413 -4.45 12.67 -16.62
N ASP A 414 -4.64 13.09 -15.37
CA ASP A 414 -5.53 14.21 -15.03
C ASP A 414 -4.95 15.55 -15.49
N ILE A 415 -3.64 15.74 -15.32
CA ILE A 415 -2.89 16.90 -15.82
C ILE A 415 -3.06 17.02 -17.34
N LEU A 416 -2.75 15.96 -18.08
CA LEU A 416 -2.82 15.95 -19.55
C LEU A 416 -4.25 16.16 -20.05
N ASN A 417 -5.25 15.56 -19.40
CA ASN A 417 -6.65 15.78 -19.73
C ASN A 417 -7.07 17.24 -19.47
N TYR A 418 -6.62 17.83 -18.37
CA TYR A 418 -6.91 19.23 -18.06
C TYR A 418 -6.25 20.20 -19.05
N ILE A 419 -5.01 19.92 -19.47
CA ILE A 419 -4.31 20.70 -20.51
C ILE A 419 -5.08 20.68 -21.83
N LYS A 420 -5.62 19.52 -22.26
CA LYS A 420 -6.46 19.41 -23.46
C LYS A 420 -7.69 20.33 -23.36
N GLN A 421 -8.38 20.30 -22.22
CA GLN A 421 -9.54 21.16 -21.96
C GLN A 421 -9.20 22.67 -21.97
N LEU A 422 -7.99 23.06 -21.58
CA LEU A 422 -7.52 24.45 -21.67
C LEU A 422 -7.29 24.89 -23.12
N GLY A 423 -6.85 23.97 -23.99
CA GLY A 423 -6.68 24.22 -25.44
C GLY A 423 -8.02 24.41 -26.16
N ASP A 424 -9.02 23.59 -25.83
CA ASP A 424 -10.35 23.68 -26.44
C ASP A 424 -11.09 24.97 -26.06
N LYS A 425 -10.75 25.55 -24.90
CA LYS A 425 -11.37 26.79 -24.39
C LYS A 425 -10.68 28.07 -24.85
N SER A 426 -9.52 28.00 -25.51
CA SER A 426 -9.02 29.17 -26.26
C SER A 426 -9.92 29.39 -27.48
N THR A 427 -10.98 30.14 -27.24
CA THR A 427 -12.04 30.54 -28.17
C THR A 427 -11.46 31.38 -29.31
N PRO A 428 -12.17 31.48 -30.45
CA PRO A 428 -11.64 31.86 -31.74
C PRO A 428 -11.07 33.26 -31.68
N VAL A 429 -9.93 33.45 -32.35
CA VAL A 429 -9.40 34.76 -32.69
C VAL A 429 -10.57 35.58 -33.25
N ALA A 430 -11.00 36.59 -32.51
CA ALA A 430 -11.99 37.53 -32.99
C ALA A 430 -11.39 38.18 -34.24
N THR A 431 -11.83 37.75 -35.42
CA THR A 431 -11.51 38.40 -36.68
C THR A 431 -12.13 39.79 -36.60
N THR A 432 -11.32 40.78 -36.25
CA THR A 432 -11.68 42.20 -36.35
C THR A 432 -12.04 42.48 -37.80
N SER A 433 -13.33 42.47 -38.11
CA SER A 433 -13.86 43.03 -39.35
C SER A 433 -13.74 44.55 -39.28
N THR A 434 -12.86 45.06 -40.12
CA THR A 434 -12.60 46.48 -40.34
C THR A 434 -13.87 47.14 -40.90
N SER A 435 -14.62 47.87 -40.08
CA SER A 435 -15.63 48.81 -40.57
C SER A 435 -15.12 50.25 -40.38
N ASN A 436 -14.85 50.89 -41.53
CA ASN A 436 -14.58 52.30 -41.65
C ASN A 436 -15.84 53.12 -41.29
N GLY A 437 -15.74 54.03 -40.34
CA GLY A 437 -16.83 54.96 -40.01
C GLY A 437 -16.32 56.22 -39.30
N LYS A 438 -16.41 57.36 -39.99
CA LYS A 438 -15.95 58.71 -39.61
C LYS A 438 -16.60 59.29 -38.32
N LYS A 439 -15.77 60.06 -37.59
CA LYS A 439 -16.03 61.15 -36.60
C LYS A 439 -17.07 62.21 -37.05
N PRO A 440 -17.52 63.21 -36.24
CA PRO A 440 -17.01 63.76 -34.94
C PRO A 440 -18.08 63.99 -33.83
N SER A 441 -17.79 64.28 -32.55
CA SER A 441 -17.47 65.64 -32.03
C SER A 441 -17.49 65.70 -30.48
N LYS A 442 -16.48 66.40 -29.92
CA LYS A 442 -16.37 67.23 -28.69
C LYS A 442 -17.25 66.95 -27.43
N HIS A 443 -16.62 66.80 -26.24
CA HIS A 443 -16.33 67.91 -25.29
C HIS A 443 -15.65 67.46 -23.97
N HIS A 444 -14.76 68.35 -23.49
CA HIS A 444 -14.35 68.73 -22.12
C HIS A 444 -13.73 67.77 -21.07
N THR A 445 -12.42 67.95 -20.89
CA THR A 445 -11.69 68.43 -19.69
C THR A 445 -12.24 68.14 -18.28
N LYS A 446 -11.46 67.39 -17.47
CA LYS A 446 -10.79 67.87 -16.24
C LYS A 446 -9.88 66.78 -15.64
N ALA A 447 -8.67 67.19 -15.26
CA ALA A 447 -7.69 66.44 -14.48
C ALA A 447 -7.66 66.99 -13.02
N PRO A 448 -6.68 66.63 -12.17
CA PRO A 448 -6.72 65.46 -11.28
C PRO A 448 -6.61 65.87 -9.79
N ALA A 449 -6.87 64.93 -8.87
CA ALA A 449 -6.57 65.10 -7.45
C ALA A 449 -5.65 64.00 -6.93
N THR A 450 -4.61 64.49 -6.28
CA THR A 450 -3.41 63.89 -5.69
C THR A 450 -3.68 63.13 -4.39
N GLN A 451 -2.96 62.04 -4.14
CA GLN A 451 -2.54 61.51 -2.81
C GLN A 451 -1.44 60.46 -3.12
N LYS A 452 -0.13 60.62 -2.86
CA LYS A 452 0.69 60.92 -1.67
C LYS A 452 0.48 59.95 -0.48
N GLY A 453 1.49 59.11 -0.27
CA GLY A 453 1.79 58.32 0.95
C GLY A 453 2.70 57.13 0.58
N ALA A 454 4.04 57.28 0.67
CA ALA A 454 4.91 56.78 1.75
C ALA A 454 4.94 55.23 1.83
N SER A 455 6.07 54.50 1.78
CA SER A 455 7.37 54.74 2.41
C SER A 455 8.44 53.72 1.94
N SER A 456 9.71 54.17 2.00
CA SER A 456 11.02 53.49 2.16
C SER A 456 11.06 51.95 2.29
N SER A 457 11.79 51.21 1.44
CA SER A 457 13.25 50.96 1.43
C SER A 457 13.81 50.31 2.71
N THR A 458 14.44 49.13 2.59
CA THR A 458 15.88 48.90 2.92
C THR A 458 16.26 47.47 2.52
N GLU A 459 17.18 47.35 1.57
CA GLU A 459 18.02 46.17 1.35
C GLU A 459 19.13 46.11 2.41
N LYS A 460 19.49 44.93 2.92
CA LYS A 460 20.90 44.57 3.09
C LYS A 460 21.13 43.07 3.23
N SER A 461 22.18 42.68 2.53
CA SER A 461 22.83 41.40 2.31
C SER A 461 23.90 41.07 3.36
N GLU A 462 24.58 39.93 3.13
CA GLU A 462 25.78 39.34 3.80
C GLU A 462 25.42 38.29 4.86
N SER A 463 25.64 36.98 4.66
CA SER A 463 26.79 36.19 4.18
C SER A 463 27.97 36.18 5.16
N THR A 464 28.25 35.01 5.73
CA THR A 464 29.57 34.63 6.25
C THR A 464 29.65 33.11 6.32
N THR A 465 30.74 32.60 5.76
CA THR A 465 31.17 31.21 5.60
C THR A 465 32.18 30.82 6.68
N SER A 466 32.56 29.53 6.67
CA SER A 466 33.68 28.87 7.38
C SER A 466 33.39 28.42 8.82
N SER A 467 33.93 27.33 9.37
CA SER A 467 34.67 26.15 8.90
C SER A 467 34.81 25.24 10.13
N ALA A 468 34.49 23.95 10.04
CA ALA A 468 35.42 22.82 10.09
C ALA A 468 36.03 22.43 11.47
N SER A 469 36.01 21.11 11.70
CA SER A 469 37.00 20.26 12.38
C SER A 469 36.77 19.75 13.82
N SER A 470 37.04 18.44 13.94
CA SER A 470 37.48 17.64 15.11
C SER A 470 36.43 17.38 16.21
N SER A 471 36.40 16.26 16.95
CA SER A 471 37.14 15.00 16.96
C SER A 471 36.46 14.08 17.98
N THR A 472 36.59 12.78 17.74
CA THR A 472 36.59 11.64 18.69
C THR A 472 36.87 11.98 20.16
N ALA A 473 36.05 11.46 21.07
CA ALA A 473 36.50 10.97 22.38
C ALA A 473 35.49 9.98 22.99
N THR A 474 35.95 8.75 23.09
CA THR A 474 35.44 7.66 23.93
C THR A 474 35.58 8.04 25.41
N THR A 475 34.52 7.85 26.21
CA THR A 475 34.66 7.78 27.67
C THR A 475 33.74 6.70 28.24
N THR A 476 34.36 5.58 28.57
CA THR A 476 33.93 4.63 29.59
C THR A 476 34.04 5.28 30.97
N ALA A 477 32.99 5.20 31.78
CA ALA A 477 33.08 5.40 33.23
C ALA A 477 32.03 4.55 33.95
N THR A 478 32.51 3.46 34.53
CA THR A 478 31.95 2.74 35.67
C THR A 478 32.05 3.58 36.94
N THR A 479 30.98 3.69 37.73
CA THR A 479 30.94 3.66 39.22
C THR A 479 29.48 3.78 39.68
N GLU A 480 28.98 2.79 40.43
CA GLU A 480 28.67 2.88 41.88
C GLU A 480 27.60 3.95 42.19
N GLY A 481 26.42 3.57 42.67
CA GLY A 481 26.23 3.08 44.02
C GLY A 481 25.92 4.26 44.94
N GLY A 482 24.65 4.65 45.05
CA GLY A 482 24.24 5.81 45.84
C GLY A 482 22.79 5.75 46.29
N GLU A 483 22.61 5.76 47.60
CA GLU A 483 21.42 5.45 48.37
C GLU A 483 20.23 6.42 48.21
N GLN A 484 19.09 5.83 48.58
CA GLN A 484 17.81 6.41 48.99
C GLN A 484 17.83 7.85 49.52
N LYS A 485 16.85 8.64 49.08
CA LYS A 485 16.18 9.66 49.91
C LYS A 485 14.73 9.85 49.48
N GLN A 486 13.81 9.42 50.36
CA GLN A 486 12.40 9.85 50.33
C GLN A 486 12.31 11.35 50.64
N PRO A 487 11.23 12.01 50.18
CA PRO A 487 10.53 12.89 51.11
C PRO A 487 9.00 12.77 51.05
N ASN A 488 8.45 12.50 52.24
CA ASN A 488 7.32 13.16 52.89
C ASN A 488 6.05 13.49 52.11
N LYS A 489 5.02 12.70 52.43
CA LYS A 489 3.75 13.11 53.07
C LYS A 489 3.38 14.60 52.97
N ARG A 490 2.33 14.89 52.21
CA ARG A 490 1.35 15.93 52.56
C ARG A 490 -0.07 15.36 52.54
N ARG A 491 -0.82 15.75 53.57
CA ARG A 491 -2.13 15.27 53.99
C ARG A 491 -3.11 16.46 53.96
N ASN A 492 -4.38 16.17 53.75
CA ASN A 492 -5.59 16.99 53.95
C ASN A 492 -5.91 18.00 52.80
N HIS A 493 -7.15 18.20 52.33
CA HIS A 493 -8.45 18.13 53.00
C HIS A 493 -9.63 17.75 52.08
N HIS A 494 -10.64 17.15 52.70
CA HIS A 494 -12.04 16.96 52.29
C HIS A 494 -12.73 18.12 51.54
N LYS A 495 -13.64 17.77 50.60
CA LYS A 495 -15.09 18.05 50.75
C LYS A 495 -15.98 17.19 49.84
N LYS A 496 -17.14 16.86 50.42
CA LYS A 496 -18.23 15.94 50.02
C LYS A 496 -19.03 16.37 48.77
N LYS A 497 -19.62 15.36 48.11
CA LYS A 497 -21.07 15.15 47.81
C LYS A 497 -21.19 13.82 47.01
N GLN A 498 -21.62 12.67 47.55
CA GLN A 498 -23.01 12.17 47.73
C GLN A 498 -23.98 12.67 46.63
N ALA A 499 -24.82 11.87 45.97
CA ALA A 499 -25.17 10.44 46.01
C ALA A 499 -26.07 10.17 44.78
N PHE A 500 -26.10 8.94 44.23
CA PHE A 500 -27.31 8.42 43.56
C PHE A 500 -27.33 6.87 43.55
N VAL A 501 -28.06 6.36 44.55
CA VAL A 501 -29.06 5.27 44.53
C VAL A 501 -28.87 4.07 43.58
N LYS A 502 -28.65 2.92 44.22
CA LYS A 502 -28.94 1.55 43.76
C LYS A 502 -30.39 1.41 43.28
N LYS A 503 -30.62 0.64 42.21
CA LYS A 503 -31.87 -0.10 42.05
C LYS A 503 -31.57 -1.57 41.83
N GLU A 504 -32.15 -2.36 42.71
CA GLU A 504 -32.06 -3.81 42.83
C GLU A 504 -32.76 -4.53 41.68
N ALA A 505 -32.32 -5.77 41.50
CA ALA A 505 -33.00 -6.83 40.79
C ALA A 505 -34.40 -7.11 41.37
N LYS A 506 -35.31 -7.52 40.49
CA LYS A 506 -36.40 -8.42 40.81
C LYS A 506 -36.58 -9.39 39.66
N ASP A 507 -36.54 -10.66 40.02
CA ASP A 507 -36.91 -11.82 39.23
C ASP A 507 -38.39 -11.77 38.82
N GLU A 508 -38.67 -12.12 37.56
CA GLU A 508 -39.67 -13.10 37.11
C GLU A 508 -39.41 -13.48 35.65
#